data_AF-A0A2H0QI67-F1
#
_entry.id   AF-A0A2H0QI67-F1
#
_cell.length_a   1.000
_cell.length_b   1.000
_cell.length_c   1.000
_cell.angle_alpha   90.00
_cell.angle_beta   90.00
_cell.angle_gamma   90.00
#
_symmetry.space_group_name_H-M   'P 1'
#
loop_
_entity.id
_entity.type
_entity.pdbx_description
1 polymer ?
#
loop_
_entity_poly.entity_id
_entity_poly.type
_entity_poly.pdbx_seq_one_letter_code
_entity_poly.pdbx_strand_id
1 'polypeptide(L)' 'MTSSKHSAATVTIDDKYGVERSLRKFKRICEAYGVVREYRKRQEYKKPSVRLKEKNAAAEKRRKKPAREGRVY' A
#
# COMPACT_ATOMS: atom_id res chain seq x y z
N MET A 1 -3.25 32.15 1.28
CA MET A 1 -2.39 31.21 2.02
C MET A 1 -2.43 29.87 1.31
N THR A 2 -1.40 29.54 0.54
CA THR A 2 -1.33 28.32 -0.27
C THR A 2 -1.06 27.12 0.63
N SER A 3 -2.12 26.42 1.02
CA SER A 3 -2.00 25.14 1.72
C SER A 3 -1.28 24.15 0.80
N SER A 4 0.01 23.92 1.06
CA SER A 4 0.76 22.84 0.45
C SER A 4 0.11 21.50 0.82
N LYS A 5 -0.62 20.91 -0.13
CA LYS A 5 -1.30 19.61 -0.01
C LYS A 5 -0.33 18.48 -0.43
N HIS A 6 0.78 18.32 0.29
CA HIS A 6 1.75 17.25 0.02
C HIS A 6 1.81 16.24 1.16
N SER A 7 0.67 15.73 1.61
CA SER A 7 0.61 14.60 2.55
C SER A 7 0.02 13.37 1.85
N ALA A 8 0.85 12.34 1.64
CA ALA A 8 0.42 11.09 1.02
C ALA A 8 -0.44 10.20 1.94
N ALA A 9 -0.37 10.40 3.26
CA ALA A 9 -1.20 9.71 4.25
C ALA A 9 -1.34 10.57 5.52
N THR A 10 -2.57 10.70 6.03
CA THR A 10 -2.88 11.43 7.27
C THR A 10 -3.61 10.49 8.23
N VAL A 11 -3.16 10.42 9.48
CA VAL A 11 -3.83 9.65 10.55
C VAL A 11 -3.97 10.54 11.76
N THR A 12 -5.21 10.77 12.18
CA THR A 12 -5.53 11.42 13.45
C THR A 12 -5.47 10.39 14.57
N ILE A 13 -4.90 10.78 15.70
CA ILE A 13 -4.81 9.95 16.90
C ILE A 13 -5.96 10.39 17.80
N ASP A 14 -6.93 9.51 18.01
CA ASP A 14 -7.99 9.72 19.00
C ASP A 14 -7.62 9.02 20.30
N ASP A 15 -7.91 9.65 21.45
CA ASP A 15 -7.63 9.10 22.79
C ASP A 15 -8.30 7.74 23.03
N LYS A 16 -9.43 7.47 22.37
CA LYS A 16 -10.14 6.17 22.42
C LYS A 16 -9.39 5.01 21.77
N TYR A 17 -8.54 5.28 20.78
CA TYR A 17 -7.89 4.22 19.99
C TYR A 17 -6.43 4.00 20.37
N GLY A 18 -5.86 4.82 21.25
CA GLY A 18 -4.49 4.69 21.71
C GLY A 18 -3.44 4.89 20.60
N VAL A 19 -2.19 5.06 21.01
CA VAL A 19 -1.08 5.36 20.08
C VAL A 19 -0.75 4.15 19.20
N GLU A 20 -0.73 2.95 19.76
CA GLU A 20 -0.28 1.75 19.04
C GLU A 20 -1.24 1.34 17.90
N ARG A 21 -2.55 1.46 18.11
CA ARG A 21 -3.55 1.16 17.06
C ARG A 21 -3.46 2.15 15.91
N SER A 22 -3.20 3.41 16.21
CA SER A 22 -3.02 4.48 15.23
C SER A 22 -1.79 4.25 14.36
N LEU A 23 -0.68 3.78 14.94
CA LEU A 23 0.53 3.39 14.20
C LEU A 23 0.29 2.21 13.26
N ARG A 24 -0.44 1.18 13.72
CA ARG A 24 -0.81 0.04 12.85
C ARG A 24 -1.71 0.49 11.70
N LYS A 25 -2.65 1.40 11.94
CA LYS A 25 -3.51 2.00 10.92
C LYS A 25 -2.69 2.80 9.90
N PHE A 26 -1.75 3.61 10.36
CA PHE A 26 -0.82 4.36 9.50
C PHE A 26 -0.01 3.42 8.60
N LYS A 27 0.60 2.37 9.17
CA LYS A 27 1.34 1.37 8.39
C LYS A 27 0.46 0.72 7.32
N ARG A 28 -0.77 0.32 7.66
CA ARG A 28 -1.73 -0.26 6.72
C ARG A 28 -2.11 0.71 5.60
N ILE A 29 -2.28 1.98 5.93
CA ILE A 29 -2.53 3.04 4.95
C ILE A 29 -1.33 3.16 4.02
N CYS A 30 -0.10 3.31 4.52
CA CYS A 30 1.10 3.36 3.66
C CYS A 30 1.26 2.14 2.73
N GLU A 31 0.92 0.94 3.24
CA GLU A 31 0.93 -0.30 2.45
C GLU A 31 -0.18 -0.32 1.38
N ALA A 32 -1.39 0.16 1.71
CA ALA A 32 -2.53 0.25 0.81
C ALA A 32 -2.29 1.26 -0.32
N TYR A 33 -1.74 2.44 0.01
CA TYR A 33 -1.33 3.46 -0.96
C TYR A 33 -0.13 3.00 -1.80
N GLY A 34 0.55 1.90 -1.42
CA GLY A 34 1.62 1.31 -2.21
C GLY A 34 2.93 2.09 -2.18
N VAL A 35 3.10 3.02 -1.22
CA VAL A 35 4.27 3.91 -1.11
C VAL A 35 5.57 3.11 -1.05
N VAL A 36 5.60 2.05 -0.25
CA VAL A 36 6.77 1.16 -0.11
C VAL A 36 7.05 0.39 -1.41
N ARG A 37 6.01 -0.01 -2.15
CA ARG A 37 6.16 -0.73 -3.42
C ARG A 37 6.71 0.18 -4.52
N GLU A 38 6.25 1.44 -4.56
CA GLU A 38 6.81 2.44 -5.47
C GLU A 38 8.27 2.73 -5.15
N TYR A 39 8.60 2.93 -3.88
CA TYR A 39 9.98 3.16 -3.46
C TYR A 39 10.91 2.05 -3.97
N ARG A 40 10.58 0.78 -3.70
CA ARG A 40 11.37 -0.37 -4.16
C ARG A 40 11.48 -0.47 -5.68
N LYS A 41 10.42 -0.12 -6.41
CA LYS A 41 10.43 -0.13 -7.88
C LYS A 41 11.34 0.95 -8.47
N ARG A 42 11.52 2.07 -7.76
CA ARG A 42 12.34 3.21 -8.20
C ARG A 42 13.83 3.05 -7.86
N GLN A 43 14.21 2.14 -6.96
CA GLN A 43 15.60 1.91 -6.58
C GLN A 43 16.47 1.36 -7.72
N GLU A 44 15.87 0.59 -8.63
CA GLU A 44 16.58 -0.12 -9.70
C GLU A 44 16.00 0.25 -11.08
N TYR A 45 16.88 0.47 -12.06
CA TYR A 45 16.42 0.55 -13.45
C TYR A 45 16.10 -0.84 -14.00
N LYS A 46 14.81 -1.11 -14.14
CA LYS A 46 14.30 -2.27 -14.88
C LYS A 46 13.95 -1.87 -16.31
N LYS A 47 14.46 -2.64 -17.28
CA LYS A 47 14.08 -2.51 -18.70
C LYS A 47 12.55 -2.55 -18.86
N PRO A 48 11.97 -1.80 -19.81
CA PRO A 48 10.52 -1.71 -19.99
C PRO A 48 9.84 -3.06 -20.23
N SER A 49 10.50 -3.97 -20.95
CA SER A 49 10.00 -5.34 -21.16
C SER A 49 9.88 -6.15 -19.87
N VAL A 50 10.87 -6.05 -18.98
CA VAL A 50 10.87 -6.72 -17.67
C VAL A 50 9.77 -6.16 -16.78
N ARG A 51 9.60 -4.84 -16.76
CA ARG A 51 8.50 -4.16 -16.04
C ARG A 51 7.13 -4.64 -16.49
N LEU A 52 6.94 -4.85 -17.80
CA LEU A 52 5.68 -5.36 -18.36
C LEU A 52 5.42 -6.81 -17.95
N LYS A 53 6.44 -7.67 -18.03
CA LYS A 53 6.37 -9.07 -17.59
C LYS A 53 6.00 -9.19 -16.11
N GLU A 54 6.68 -8.43 -15.24
CA GLU A 54 6.41 -8.40 -13.80
C GLU A 54 4.99 -7.89 -13.49
N LYS A 55 4.52 -6.88 -14.23
CA LYS A 55 3.16 -6.34 -14.08
C LYS A 55 2.10 -7.39 -14.42
N ASN A 56 2.28 -8.10 -15.52
CA ASN A 56 1.34 -9.14 -15.97
C ASN A 56 1.30 -10.32 -14.99
N ALA A 57 2.46 -10.81 -14.56
CA ALA A 57 2.56 -11.87 -13.56
C ALA A 57 1.90 -11.47 -12.23
N ALA A 58 2.10 -10.23 -11.78
CA ALA A 58 1.45 -9.71 -10.57
C ALA A 58 -0.08 -9.61 -10.71
N ALA A 59 -0.59 -9.22 -11.88
CA ALA A 59 -2.02 -9.16 -12.17
C ALA A 59 -2.66 -10.55 -12.19
N GLU A 60 -2.02 -11.52 -12.85
CA GLU A 60 -2.47 -12.92 -12.85
C GLU A 60 -2.48 -13.52 -11.44
N LYS A 61 -1.42 -13.29 -10.66
CA LYS A 61 -1.36 -13.75 -9.27
C LYS A 61 -2.47 -13.12 -8.41
N ARG A 62 -2.88 -11.88 -8.70
CA ARG A 62 -4.02 -11.23 -8.02
C ARG A 62 -5.36 -11.85 -8.45
N ARG A 63 -5.54 -12.16 -9.74
CA ARG A 63 -6.75 -12.81 -10.27
C ARG A 63 -6.94 -14.23 -9.74
N LYS A 64 -5.84 -14.99 -9.61
CA LYS A 64 -5.83 -16.36 -9.10
C LYS A 64 -6.06 -16.47 -7.59
N LYS A 65 -6.01 -15.37 -6.83
CA LYS A 65 -6.36 -15.41 -5.40
C LYS A 65 -7.88 -15.53 -5.29
N PRO A 66 -8.43 -16.66 -4.80
CA PRO A 66 -9.86 -16.73 -4.54
C PRO A 66 -10.25 -15.62 -3.56
N ALA A 67 -11.47 -15.12 -3.69
CA ALA A 67 -12.06 -14.30 -2.64
C ALA A 67 -11.92 -15.09 -1.33
N ARG A 68 -11.28 -14.50 -0.32
CA ARG A 68 -11.21 -15.13 1.00
C ARG A 68 -12.63 -15.16 1.54
N GLU A 69 -13.36 -16.22 1.25
CA GLU A 69 -14.59 -16.58 1.95
C GLU A 69 -14.24 -16.69 3.44
N GLY A 70 -15.08 -16.04 4.24
CA GLY A 70 -14.74 -15.62 5.59
C GLY A 70 -14.32 -16.78 6.48
N ARG A 71 -13.30 -16.55 7.31
CA ARG A 71 -13.14 -17.31 8.55
C ARG A 71 -14.38 -17.05 9.38
N VAL A 72 -15.27 -18.04 9.44
CA VAL A 72 -16.34 -18.13 10.43
C VAL A 72 -15.68 -18.52 11.75
N TYR A 73 -15.66 -17.61 12.71
CA TYR A 73 -15.71 -17.83 14.17
C TYR A 73 -16.22 -16.55 14.82
#